data_AF-A0AAN8HYY3-F1
#
_entry.id   AF-A0AAN8HYY3-F1
#
_cell.length_a   1.000
_cell.length_b   1.000
_cell.length_c   1.000
_cell.angle_alpha   90.00
_cell.angle_beta   90.00
_cell.angle_gamma   90.00
#
_symmetry.space_group_name_H-M   'P 1'
#
loop_
_entity.id
_entity.type
_entity.pdbx_description
1 polymer ?
#
loop_
_entity_poly.entity_id
_entity_poly.type
_entity_poly.pdbx_seq_one_letter_code
_entity_poly.pdbx_strand_id
1 'polypeptide(L)'
;MEAPAHMGAPAHMGGLRRSSSSSTHSGEDSDRVERRHFMKAYVEKVFHGKEDFDQEEKARFGELCSGENGEGREWFAKYVSAQRCHSKCVSEATFYRLVQSFAVVLFECYQMDDYSPAKNLMTMCFTYYYSGKSQPSPSELLDRGSPPAAVDSYINKANSWLSVKKDAAERLLKSSSKNDVKGFFGGLENKLRSSMAPKTEDGESPVETKPAAPESEAPEEKRGEKVYLYIHLKQQPIWHTLRFWNAAFFDAVDCERKKRSPTTREKWCHMTQEERDDSSKMDENIAFGQLGTFTHNMLAFGLSKKLCNDFLKKQAVIGSLNEEQYKLLSDHIEKMASE
;
A
#
# COMPACT_ATOMS: atom_id res chain seq x y z
N MET A 1 62.90 -68.59 -13.93
CA MET A 1 63.49 -68.35 -12.60
C MET A 1 62.87 -67.06 -12.11
N GLU A 2 61.68 -67.20 -11.54
CA GLU A 2 61.42 -67.28 -10.09
C GLU A 2 61.11 -65.88 -9.53
N ALA A 3 59.83 -65.67 -9.22
CA ALA A 3 59.38 -64.67 -8.25
C ALA A 3 59.53 -65.25 -6.84
N PRO A 4 59.56 -64.39 -5.80
CA PRO A 4 58.36 -64.22 -4.94
C PRO A 4 58.17 -62.73 -4.53
N ALA A 5 57.00 -62.12 -4.32
CA ALA A 5 55.75 -62.39 -3.58
C ALA A 5 55.63 -61.61 -2.23
N HIS A 6 54.42 -61.09 -1.96
CA HIS A 6 53.83 -60.42 -0.77
C HIS A 6 53.96 -58.87 -0.63
N MET A 7 52.94 -58.06 -0.28
CA MET A 7 51.60 -58.17 0.38
C MET A 7 50.55 -57.26 -0.34
N GLY A 8 49.27 -57.60 -0.59
CA GLY A 8 48.07 -57.56 0.30
C GLY A 8 47.51 -56.12 0.48
N ALA A 9 46.26 -55.68 0.25
CA ALA A 9 44.89 -56.24 0.17
C ALA A 9 43.90 -55.18 -0.47
N PRO A 10 42.55 -55.23 -0.30
CA PRO A 10 41.55 -56.00 -1.05
C PRO A 10 40.47 -55.16 -1.81
N ALA A 11 39.61 -55.86 -2.56
CA ALA A 11 38.56 -55.41 -3.48
C ALA A 11 37.28 -54.82 -2.83
N HIS A 12 36.52 -53.99 -3.57
CA HIS A 12 35.03 -54.10 -3.67
C HIS A 12 34.39 -53.13 -4.69
N MET A 13 33.39 -53.67 -5.42
CA MET A 13 32.12 -53.09 -5.93
C MET A 13 32.13 -51.73 -6.67
N GLY A 14 31.40 -51.51 -7.77
CA GLY A 14 30.13 -52.09 -8.22
C GLY A 14 29.22 -50.94 -8.67
N GLY A 15 28.77 -50.98 -9.93
CA GLY A 15 27.60 -50.27 -10.48
C GLY A 15 27.41 -48.77 -10.18
N LEU A 16 27.77 -47.90 -11.13
CA LEU A 16 27.24 -46.54 -11.17
C LEU A 16 25.72 -46.58 -11.46
N ARG A 17 24.91 -46.55 -10.39
CA ARG A 17 23.52 -46.08 -10.47
C ARG A 17 23.54 -44.58 -10.75
N ARG A 18 23.14 -44.17 -11.95
CA ARG A 18 22.68 -42.80 -12.21
C ARG A 18 21.35 -42.61 -11.48
N SER A 19 21.38 -41.99 -10.31
CA SER A 19 20.18 -41.52 -9.63
C SER A 19 19.73 -40.20 -10.27
N SER A 20 18.55 -40.21 -10.87
CA SER A 20 17.87 -39.02 -11.42
C SER A 20 17.23 -38.22 -10.29
N SER A 21 17.85 -37.11 -9.89
CA SER A 21 17.33 -36.15 -8.91
C SER A 21 16.54 -35.03 -9.60
N SER A 22 15.38 -35.34 -10.18
CA SER A 22 14.59 -34.39 -11.01
C SER A 22 13.09 -34.33 -10.66
N SER A 23 12.69 -34.71 -9.43
CA SER A 23 11.26 -34.75 -9.05
C SER A 23 10.83 -33.72 -8.00
N THR A 24 11.78 -33.02 -7.37
CA THR A 24 11.47 -32.04 -6.31
C THR A 24 10.96 -30.71 -6.86
N HIS A 25 11.51 -30.23 -7.99
CA HIS A 25 11.15 -28.92 -8.54
C HIS A 25 9.73 -28.87 -9.17
N SER A 26 9.18 -30.00 -9.60
CA SER A 26 7.83 -30.05 -10.21
C SER A 26 6.70 -30.00 -9.18
N GLY A 27 6.93 -30.52 -7.97
CA GLY A 27 5.93 -30.49 -6.90
C GLY A 27 5.75 -29.09 -6.30
N GLU A 28 6.86 -28.40 -6.04
CA GLU A 28 6.84 -27.05 -5.46
C GLU A 28 6.10 -26.04 -6.37
N ASP A 29 6.27 -26.12 -7.68
CA ASP A 29 5.58 -25.22 -8.62
C ASP A 29 4.07 -25.53 -8.71
N SER A 30 3.70 -26.81 -8.66
CA SER A 30 2.29 -27.22 -8.61
C SER A 30 1.57 -26.67 -7.37
N ASP A 31 2.19 -26.79 -6.20
CA ASP A 31 1.61 -26.30 -4.95
C ASP A 31 1.47 -24.78 -4.97
N ARG A 32 2.47 -24.05 -5.49
CA ARG A 32 2.40 -22.59 -5.64
C ARG A 32 1.24 -22.15 -6.52
N VAL A 33 1.01 -22.86 -7.63
CA VAL A 33 -0.11 -22.58 -8.54
C VAL A 33 -1.45 -22.82 -7.83
N GLU A 34 -1.58 -23.90 -7.07
CA GLU A 34 -2.80 -24.20 -6.31
C GLU A 34 -3.08 -23.13 -5.25
N ARG A 35 -2.07 -22.74 -4.46
CA ARG A 35 -2.19 -21.66 -3.45
C ARG A 35 -2.65 -20.35 -4.09
N ARG A 36 -2.05 -19.99 -5.23
CA ARG A 36 -2.43 -18.79 -5.99
C ARG A 36 -3.88 -18.89 -6.48
N HIS A 37 -4.28 -20.05 -7.02
CA HIS A 37 -5.63 -20.26 -7.54
C HIS A 37 -6.67 -20.15 -6.43
N PHE A 38 -6.44 -20.80 -5.28
CA PHE A 38 -7.29 -20.68 -4.11
C PHE A 38 -7.42 -19.22 -3.67
N MET A 39 -6.30 -18.50 -3.54
CA MET A 39 -6.32 -17.12 -3.07
C MET A 39 -7.08 -16.19 -4.01
N LYS A 40 -6.96 -16.43 -5.33
CA LYS A 40 -7.74 -15.70 -6.33
C LYS A 40 -9.24 -15.94 -6.16
N ALA A 41 -9.66 -17.20 -6.07
CA ALA A 41 -11.06 -17.58 -5.88
C ALA A 41 -11.63 -17.05 -4.56
N TYR A 42 -10.84 -17.12 -3.48
CA TYR A 42 -11.21 -16.58 -2.17
C TYR A 42 -11.50 -15.07 -2.27
N VAL A 43 -10.59 -14.29 -2.87
CA VAL A 43 -10.80 -12.84 -3.04
C VAL A 43 -11.99 -12.55 -3.97
N GLU A 44 -12.19 -13.32 -5.04
CA GLU A 44 -13.39 -13.18 -5.88
C GLU A 44 -14.68 -13.41 -5.06
N LYS A 45 -14.71 -14.41 -4.17
CA LYS A 45 -15.83 -14.66 -3.25
C LYS A 45 -16.00 -13.55 -2.21
N VAL A 46 -14.91 -12.92 -1.74
CA VAL A 46 -15.00 -11.75 -0.82
C VAL A 46 -15.82 -10.63 -1.46
N PHE A 47 -15.56 -10.31 -2.74
CA PHE A 47 -16.19 -9.20 -3.44
C PHE A 47 -17.52 -9.52 -4.13
N HIS A 48 -17.72 -10.76 -4.57
CA HIS A 48 -18.85 -11.14 -5.42
C HIS A 48 -19.66 -12.33 -4.89
N GLY A 49 -19.20 -12.97 -3.82
CA GLY A 49 -19.89 -14.09 -3.20
C GLY A 49 -21.24 -13.66 -2.61
N LYS A 50 -22.30 -14.41 -2.94
CA LYS A 50 -23.62 -14.22 -2.32
C LYS A 50 -23.73 -14.94 -0.99
N GLU A 51 -23.02 -16.04 -0.86
CA GLU A 51 -22.97 -16.90 0.34
C GLU A 51 -21.83 -16.49 1.25
N ASP A 52 -21.98 -16.79 2.54
CA ASP A 52 -20.90 -16.61 3.51
C ASP A 52 -19.84 -17.71 3.36
N PHE A 53 -18.65 -17.41 3.87
CA PHE A 53 -17.56 -18.39 3.90
C PHE A 53 -17.87 -19.47 4.94
N ASP A 54 -17.75 -20.73 4.52
CA ASP A 54 -17.81 -21.86 5.44
C ASP A 54 -16.55 -21.95 6.31
N GLN A 55 -16.55 -22.88 7.27
CA GLN A 55 -15.43 -23.03 8.20
C GLN A 55 -14.19 -23.62 7.53
N GLU A 56 -14.35 -24.45 6.51
CA GLU A 56 -13.24 -25.08 5.81
C GLU A 56 -12.49 -24.05 4.94
N GLU A 57 -13.22 -23.19 4.23
CA GLU A 57 -12.66 -22.08 3.46
C GLU A 57 -11.90 -21.10 4.36
N LYS A 58 -12.47 -20.75 5.51
CA LYS A 58 -11.82 -19.86 6.49
C LYS A 58 -10.56 -20.49 7.07
N ALA A 59 -10.61 -21.77 7.43
CA ALA A 59 -9.46 -22.51 7.95
C ALA A 59 -8.34 -22.59 6.91
N ARG A 60 -8.68 -22.96 5.66
CA ARG A 60 -7.72 -23.04 4.56
C ARG A 60 -7.12 -21.68 4.23
N PHE A 61 -7.91 -20.61 4.25
CA PHE A 61 -7.38 -19.25 4.09
C PHE A 61 -6.39 -18.87 5.19
N GLY A 62 -6.72 -19.18 6.45
CA GLY A 62 -5.84 -18.98 7.61
C GLY A 62 -4.51 -19.72 7.45
N GLU A 63 -4.57 -21.03 7.16
CA GLU A 63 -3.39 -21.87 6.94
C GLU A 63 -2.45 -21.31 5.87
N LEU A 64 -3.00 -20.88 4.73
CA LEU A 64 -2.22 -20.28 3.66
C LEU A 64 -1.58 -18.95 4.06
N CYS A 65 -2.23 -18.17 4.94
CA CYS A 65 -1.67 -16.92 5.45
C CYS A 65 -0.57 -17.16 6.50
N SER A 66 -0.66 -18.22 7.29
CA SER A 66 0.35 -18.61 8.28
C SER A 66 1.59 -19.26 7.65
N GLY A 67 1.58 -19.56 6.34
CA GLY A 67 2.72 -20.13 5.64
C GLY A 67 3.99 -19.28 5.74
N GLU A 68 5.14 -19.94 5.97
CA GLU A 68 6.43 -19.29 6.18
C GLU A 68 6.91 -18.49 4.96
N ASN A 69 6.58 -18.95 3.75
CA ASN A 69 7.00 -18.30 2.50
C ASN A 69 6.25 -16.99 2.21
N GLY A 70 5.21 -16.65 2.98
CA GLY A 70 4.41 -15.43 2.85
C GLY A 70 3.57 -15.33 1.57
N GLU A 71 3.51 -16.38 0.75
CA GLU A 71 2.85 -16.31 -0.55
C GLU A 71 1.34 -16.12 -0.44
N GLY A 72 0.69 -16.73 0.55
CA GLY A 72 -0.74 -16.52 0.80
C GLY A 72 -1.04 -15.04 1.10
N ARG A 73 -0.26 -14.44 2.00
CA ARG A 73 -0.39 -13.01 2.38
C ARG A 73 -0.16 -12.10 1.18
N GLU A 74 0.88 -12.39 0.40
CA GLU A 74 1.24 -11.62 -0.79
C GLU A 74 0.20 -11.73 -1.91
N TRP A 75 -0.32 -12.94 -2.20
CA TRP A 75 -1.37 -13.12 -3.20
C TRP A 75 -2.68 -12.44 -2.78
N PHE A 76 -3.06 -12.55 -1.51
CA PHE A 76 -4.23 -11.85 -0.99
C PHE A 76 -4.11 -10.34 -1.20
N ALA A 77 -2.99 -9.74 -0.76
CA ALA A 77 -2.74 -8.32 -0.89
C ALA A 77 -2.75 -7.85 -2.36
N LYS A 78 -2.17 -8.64 -3.27
CA LYS A 78 -2.16 -8.37 -4.71
C LYS A 78 -3.57 -8.40 -5.32
N TYR A 79 -4.35 -9.44 -5.05
CA TYR A 79 -5.68 -9.59 -5.63
C TYR A 79 -6.66 -8.55 -5.11
N VAL A 80 -6.64 -8.26 -3.81
CA VAL A 80 -7.46 -7.15 -3.27
C VAL A 80 -7.02 -5.82 -3.86
N SER A 81 -5.72 -5.55 -3.97
CA SER A 81 -5.21 -4.30 -4.58
C SER A 81 -5.56 -4.14 -6.05
N ALA A 82 -5.87 -5.23 -6.77
CA ALA A 82 -6.37 -5.21 -8.13
C ALA A 82 -7.88 -4.83 -8.20
N GLN A 83 -8.66 -5.21 -7.19
CA GLN A 83 -10.11 -4.96 -7.18
C GLN A 83 -10.49 -3.47 -7.10
N ARG A 84 -9.60 -2.61 -6.58
CA ARG A 84 -9.86 -1.16 -6.45
C ARG A 84 -10.06 -0.44 -7.78
N CYS A 85 -9.63 -1.05 -8.89
CA CYS A 85 -9.83 -0.53 -10.24
C CYS A 85 -11.29 -0.65 -10.69
N HIS A 86 -12.06 -1.60 -10.13
CA HIS A 86 -13.48 -1.79 -10.45
C HIS A 86 -14.36 -0.87 -9.61
N SER A 87 -14.21 -0.92 -8.29
CA SER A 87 -14.92 -0.03 -7.37
C SER A 87 -14.15 0.14 -6.05
N LYS A 88 -14.36 1.29 -5.41
CA LYS A 88 -13.90 1.61 -4.06
C LYS A 88 -15.02 1.56 -3.03
N CYS A 89 -16.25 1.82 -3.48
CA CYS A 89 -17.45 1.64 -2.69
C CYS A 89 -17.87 0.16 -2.78
N VAL A 90 -17.93 -0.52 -1.65
CA VAL A 90 -18.36 -1.92 -1.55
C VAL A 90 -19.65 -2.02 -0.76
N SER A 91 -20.37 -3.13 -0.91
CA SER A 91 -21.54 -3.42 -0.05
C SER A 91 -21.10 -3.62 1.40
N GLU A 92 -22.00 -3.40 2.35
CA GLU A 92 -21.74 -3.62 3.78
C GLU A 92 -21.27 -5.07 4.06
N ALA A 93 -21.90 -6.06 3.43
CA ALA A 93 -21.47 -7.46 3.55
C ALA A 93 -20.02 -7.68 3.05
N THR A 94 -19.66 -7.11 1.90
CA THR A 94 -18.30 -7.16 1.36
C THR A 94 -17.31 -6.46 2.28
N PHE A 95 -17.71 -5.32 2.84
CA PHE A 95 -16.90 -4.53 3.76
C PHE A 95 -16.49 -5.35 4.99
N TYR A 96 -17.45 -5.99 5.67
CA TYR A 96 -17.12 -6.79 6.86
C TYR A 96 -16.34 -8.06 6.53
N ARG A 97 -16.54 -8.67 5.36
CA ARG A 97 -15.68 -9.77 4.87
C ARG A 97 -14.24 -9.31 4.64
N LEU A 98 -14.06 -8.10 4.10
CA LEU A 98 -12.74 -7.48 3.96
C LEU A 98 -12.11 -7.19 5.33
N VAL A 99 -12.85 -6.62 6.28
CA VAL A 99 -12.35 -6.40 7.65
C VAL A 99 -11.84 -7.69 8.27
N GLN A 100 -12.64 -8.77 8.22
CA GLN A 100 -12.26 -10.08 8.76
C GLN A 100 -11.03 -10.66 8.07
N SER A 101 -11.02 -10.67 6.74
CA SER A 101 -9.91 -11.24 5.97
C SER A 101 -8.62 -10.44 6.16
N PHE A 102 -8.69 -9.10 6.19
CA PHE A 102 -7.55 -8.22 6.47
C PHE A 102 -7.01 -8.46 7.87
N ALA A 103 -7.86 -8.59 8.88
CA ALA A 103 -7.42 -8.85 10.25
C ALA A 103 -6.56 -10.12 10.34
N VAL A 104 -6.98 -11.21 9.67
CA VAL A 104 -6.19 -12.45 9.60
C VAL A 104 -4.85 -12.21 8.91
N VAL A 105 -4.84 -11.61 7.71
CA VAL A 105 -3.58 -11.40 6.99
C VAL A 105 -2.64 -10.46 7.75
N LEU A 106 -3.14 -9.38 8.32
CA LEU A 106 -2.35 -8.41 9.08
C LEU A 106 -1.78 -9.01 10.36
N PHE A 107 -2.54 -9.88 11.03
CA PHE A 107 -2.05 -10.65 12.16
C PHE A 107 -0.89 -11.57 11.74
N GLU A 108 -1.04 -12.33 10.66
CA GLU A 108 0.04 -13.20 10.18
C GLU A 108 1.26 -12.42 9.66
N CYS A 109 1.05 -11.26 9.03
CA CYS A 109 2.13 -10.34 8.69
C CYS A 109 2.91 -9.87 9.94
N TYR A 110 2.19 -9.61 11.04
CA TYR A 110 2.81 -9.21 12.31
C TYR A 110 3.64 -10.35 12.90
N GLN A 111 3.07 -11.56 12.95
CA GLN A 111 3.73 -12.75 13.52
C GLN A 111 5.01 -13.13 12.75
N MET A 112 4.99 -12.97 11.43
CA MET A 112 6.08 -13.39 10.55
C MET A 112 7.00 -12.25 10.10
N ASP A 113 6.86 -11.05 10.69
CA ASP A 113 7.60 -9.85 10.28
C ASP A 113 7.52 -9.54 8.76
N ASP A 114 6.38 -9.86 8.12
CA ASP A 114 6.18 -9.74 6.69
C ASP A 114 5.48 -8.43 6.31
N TYR A 115 6.30 -7.40 6.06
CA TYR A 115 5.82 -6.02 5.94
C TYR A 115 5.37 -5.61 4.54
N SER A 116 5.78 -6.34 3.49
CA SER A 116 5.40 -6.05 2.10
C SER A 116 3.87 -6.14 1.86
N PRO A 117 3.21 -7.29 2.13
CA PRO A 117 1.76 -7.40 2.00
C PRO A 117 1.04 -6.44 2.95
N ALA A 118 1.53 -6.24 4.17
CA ALA A 118 0.95 -5.28 5.12
C ALA A 118 0.96 -3.85 4.59
N LYS A 119 2.04 -3.40 3.95
CA LYS A 119 2.12 -2.06 3.32
C LYS A 119 1.07 -1.89 2.22
N ASN A 120 0.85 -2.92 1.42
CA ASN A 120 -0.19 -2.91 0.38
C ASN A 120 -1.59 -2.83 1.00
N LEU A 121 -1.85 -3.62 2.04
CA LEU A 121 -3.13 -3.62 2.77
C LEU A 121 -3.38 -2.31 3.50
N MET A 122 -2.35 -1.67 4.07
CA MET A 122 -2.43 -0.34 4.68
C MET A 122 -3.02 0.69 3.70
N THR A 123 -2.58 0.67 2.44
CA THR A 123 -3.14 1.54 1.40
C THR A 123 -4.62 1.21 1.14
N MET A 124 -4.98 -0.07 1.18
CA MET A 124 -6.35 -0.52 0.92
C MET A 124 -7.30 -0.13 2.07
N CYS A 125 -6.80 -0.02 3.30
CA CYS A 125 -7.56 0.46 4.46
C CYS A 125 -8.16 1.87 4.24
N PHE A 126 -7.45 2.75 3.52
CA PHE A 126 -7.95 4.09 3.15
C PHE A 126 -8.67 4.13 1.80
N THR A 127 -8.70 3.01 1.07
CA THR A 127 -9.28 2.96 -0.28
C THR A 127 -10.72 2.45 -0.27
N TYR A 128 -10.97 1.35 0.42
CA TYR A 128 -12.30 0.73 0.45
C TYR A 128 -13.17 1.34 1.53
N TYR A 129 -14.42 1.62 1.15
CA TYR A 129 -15.44 2.13 2.05
C TYR A 129 -16.81 1.55 1.69
N TYR A 130 -17.76 1.61 2.62
CA TYR A 130 -19.18 1.49 2.30
C TYR A 130 -19.91 2.78 2.67
N SER A 131 -21.01 3.06 1.97
CA SER A 131 -21.88 4.21 2.28
C SER A 131 -23.02 3.72 3.16
N GLY A 132 -23.00 4.09 4.44
CA GLY A 132 -24.00 3.66 5.41
C GLY A 132 -24.11 4.63 6.58
N LYS A 133 -25.01 4.36 7.53
CA LYS A 133 -25.07 5.11 8.79
C LYS A 133 -23.92 4.62 9.66
N SER A 134 -23.10 5.53 10.20
CA SER A 134 -22.04 5.21 11.15
C SER A 134 -22.63 4.43 12.32
N GLN A 135 -22.43 3.10 12.35
CA GLN A 135 -22.70 2.33 13.56
C GLN A 135 -21.48 2.48 14.47
N PRO A 136 -21.67 2.90 15.73
CA PRO A 136 -20.56 2.99 16.65
C PRO A 136 -19.99 1.59 16.90
N SER A 137 -18.67 1.44 16.77
CA SER A 137 -17.97 0.21 17.11
C SER A 137 -18.16 -0.14 18.60
N PRO A 138 -18.04 -1.41 19.01
CA PRO A 138 -18.11 -1.79 20.42
C PRO A 138 -17.13 -1.02 21.33
N SER A 139 -16.01 -0.53 20.77
CA SER A 139 -15.04 0.32 21.45
C SER A 139 -15.53 1.76 21.68
N GLU A 140 -16.41 2.28 20.84
CA GLU A 140 -16.97 3.65 20.94
C GLU A 140 -18.10 3.75 21.95
N LEU A 141 -18.72 2.63 22.34
CA LEU A 141 -19.72 2.59 23.42
C LEU A 141 -19.11 2.82 24.81
N LEU A 142 -17.80 2.59 24.96
CA LEU A 142 -17.10 2.74 26.24
C LEU A 142 -16.46 4.12 26.42
N ASP A 143 -16.25 4.88 25.34
CA ASP A 143 -15.50 6.15 25.36
C ASP A 143 -16.43 7.34 25.06
N ARG A 144 -17.30 7.66 26.03
CA ARG A 144 -18.27 8.77 25.93
C ARG A 144 -17.55 10.10 26.17
N GLY A 145 -16.85 10.64 25.16
CA GLY A 145 -16.14 11.92 25.31
C GLY A 145 -15.80 12.70 24.03
N SER A 146 -15.92 12.14 22.83
CA SER A 146 -15.56 12.87 21.61
C SER A 146 -16.54 12.57 20.47
N PRO A 147 -17.09 13.60 19.79
CA PRO A 147 -17.86 13.37 18.57
C PRO A 147 -16.95 12.75 17.51
N PRO A 148 -17.47 11.86 16.64
CA PRO A 148 -16.69 11.32 15.55
C PRO A 148 -16.27 12.50 14.67
N ALA A 149 -14.98 12.86 14.73
CA ALA A 149 -14.41 13.78 13.78
C ALA A 149 -14.62 13.15 12.40
N ALA A 150 -15.48 13.79 11.59
CA ALA A 150 -15.90 13.30 10.29
C ALA A 150 -14.68 12.78 9.53
N VAL A 151 -14.59 11.46 9.37
CA VAL A 151 -13.43 10.74 8.85
C VAL A 151 -13.06 11.19 7.44
N ASP A 152 -14.08 11.60 6.67
CA ASP A 152 -13.92 12.25 5.38
C ASP A 152 -13.08 13.54 5.48
N SER A 153 -13.14 14.28 6.59
CA SER A 153 -12.31 15.46 6.85
C SER A 153 -10.82 15.11 6.91
N TYR A 154 -10.44 14.03 7.62
CA TYR A 154 -9.04 13.65 7.78
C TYR A 154 -8.40 13.21 6.45
N ILE A 155 -9.07 12.32 5.70
CA ILE A 155 -8.59 11.84 4.39
C ILE A 155 -8.60 12.97 3.35
N ASN A 156 -9.63 13.83 3.32
CA ASN A 156 -9.67 14.95 2.39
C ASN A 156 -8.64 16.04 2.72
N LYS A 157 -8.38 16.32 4.01
CA LYS A 157 -7.32 17.23 4.45
C LYS A 157 -5.94 16.70 4.09
N ALA A 158 -5.72 15.39 4.19
CA ALA A 158 -4.49 14.73 3.77
C ALA A 158 -4.21 14.96 2.28
N ASN A 159 -5.19 14.63 1.44
CA ASN A 159 -5.08 14.75 -0.01
C ASN A 159 -4.96 16.22 -0.43
N SER A 160 -5.67 17.13 0.24
CA SER A 160 -5.56 18.57 0.03
C SER A 160 -4.18 19.11 0.45
N TRP A 161 -3.64 18.71 1.60
CA TRP A 161 -2.32 19.12 2.06
C TRP A 161 -1.23 18.61 1.12
N LEU A 162 -1.29 17.33 0.72
CA LEU A 162 -0.38 16.74 -0.26
C LEU A 162 -0.48 17.48 -1.59
N SER A 163 -1.67 17.84 -2.08
CA SER A 163 -1.84 18.58 -3.35
C SER A 163 -1.40 20.05 -3.27
N VAL A 164 -1.74 20.78 -2.20
CA VAL A 164 -1.39 22.20 -2.04
C VAL A 164 0.11 22.36 -1.81
N LYS A 165 0.72 21.45 -1.04
CA LYS A 165 2.17 21.48 -0.82
C LYS A 165 2.95 20.77 -1.92
N LYS A 166 2.33 19.92 -2.74
CA LYS A 166 2.85 19.53 -4.05
C LYS A 166 3.07 20.75 -4.93
N ASP A 167 2.10 21.65 -5.02
CA ASP A 167 2.26 22.89 -5.78
C ASP A 167 3.33 23.82 -5.17
N ALA A 168 3.47 23.85 -3.83
CA ALA A 168 4.50 24.63 -3.14
C ALA A 168 5.90 24.03 -3.34
N ALA A 169 6.04 22.70 -3.22
CA ALA A 169 7.25 21.97 -3.55
C ALA A 169 7.58 22.15 -5.04
N GLU A 170 6.61 21.99 -5.95
CA GLU A 170 6.79 22.27 -7.38
C GLU A 170 7.21 23.73 -7.67
N ARG A 171 6.76 24.71 -6.89
CA ARG A 171 7.22 26.11 -6.99
C ARG A 171 8.64 26.32 -6.48
N LEU A 172 9.05 25.60 -5.43
CA LEU A 172 10.45 25.54 -4.99
C LEU A 172 11.34 24.82 -6.01
N LEU A 173 10.77 23.83 -6.73
CA LEU A 173 11.45 22.98 -7.71
C LEU A 173 11.54 23.58 -9.13
N LYS A 174 10.72 24.58 -9.47
CA LYS A 174 10.71 25.26 -10.80
C LYS A 174 11.96 26.08 -11.13
N SER A 175 12.99 26.04 -10.28
CA SER A 175 14.34 26.52 -10.61
C SER A 175 15.18 25.50 -11.40
N SER A 176 14.70 24.26 -11.58
CA SER A 176 15.29 23.26 -12.51
C SER A 176 14.25 22.74 -13.52
N SER A 177 14.74 22.17 -14.63
CA SER A 177 14.06 22.00 -15.93
C SER A 177 12.72 21.21 -15.93
N LYS A 178 11.92 21.47 -16.96
CA LYS A 178 10.44 21.27 -17.08
C LYS A 178 9.90 19.82 -17.18
N ASN A 179 10.64 18.77 -16.85
CA ASN A 179 10.19 17.38 -17.10
C ASN A 179 9.81 16.54 -15.86
N ASP A 180 10.02 17.01 -14.62
CA ASP A 180 10.00 16.14 -13.42
C ASP A 180 8.65 16.01 -12.66
N VAL A 181 7.58 16.66 -13.12
CA VAL A 181 6.40 16.88 -12.27
C VAL A 181 5.43 15.68 -12.22
N LYS A 182 5.43 14.80 -13.23
CA LYS A 182 4.39 13.78 -13.40
C LYS A 182 4.53 12.57 -12.46
N GLY A 183 5.68 12.39 -11.82
CA GLY A 183 5.98 11.25 -10.94
C GLY A 183 5.85 11.51 -9.44
N PHE A 184 5.59 12.77 -9.04
CA PHE A 184 5.93 13.23 -7.69
C PHE A 184 4.98 12.79 -6.57
N PHE A 185 3.67 12.67 -6.85
CA PHE A 185 2.65 12.22 -5.88
C PHE A 185 1.70 11.14 -6.46
N GLY A 186 2.02 10.65 -7.65
CA GLY A 186 1.16 9.76 -8.44
C GLY A 186 0.92 8.37 -7.85
N GLY A 187 1.57 8.00 -6.73
CA GLY A 187 1.36 6.71 -6.08
C GLY A 187 -0.03 6.54 -5.48
N LEU A 188 -0.55 7.60 -4.85
CA LEU A 188 -1.89 7.62 -4.25
C LEU A 188 -2.91 8.33 -5.16
N GLU A 189 -2.47 9.38 -5.86
CA GLU A 189 -3.33 10.23 -6.71
C GLU A 189 -3.71 9.57 -8.04
N ASN A 190 -2.78 8.92 -8.75
CA ASN A 190 -3.08 8.37 -10.09
C ASN A 190 -4.04 7.18 -10.04
N LYS A 191 -4.24 6.57 -8.87
CA LYS A 191 -5.26 5.53 -8.68
C LYS A 191 -6.60 6.05 -8.15
N LEU A 192 -6.68 7.33 -7.79
CA LEU A 192 -7.90 8.01 -7.39
C LEU A 192 -8.46 8.95 -8.46
N ARG A 193 -7.64 9.44 -9.39
CA ARG A 193 -8.00 10.46 -10.39
C ARG A 193 -8.56 9.95 -11.73
N SER A 194 -8.90 8.67 -11.89
CA SER A 194 -9.55 8.20 -13.14
C SER A 194 -11.05 8.53 -13.23
N SER A 195 -11.56 9.39 -12.34
CA SER A 195 -12.95 9.78 -12.30
C SER A 195 -13.03 11.30 -12.23
N MET A 196 -12.80 11.96 -13.37
CA MET A 196 -13.29 13.30 -13.74
C MET A 196 -12.50 13.77 -14.98
N ALA A 197 -13.06 13.49 -16.16
CA ALA A 197 -12.74 14.24 -17.37
C ALA A 197 -14.02 14.94 -17.83
N PRO A 198 -14.08 16.28 -17.90
CA PRO A 198 -15.12 16.96 -18.62
C PRO A 198 -14.79 16.91 -20.12
N LYS A 199 -15.78 16.52 -20.94
CA LYS A 199 -15.72 16.69 -22.39
C LYS A 199 -15.59 18.20 -22.69
N THR A 200 -14.53 18.58 -23.38
CA THR A 200 -14.43 19.85 -24.11
C THR A 200 -14.77 19.60 -25.57
N GLU A 201 -15.84 20.20 -26.07
CA GLU A 201 -15.96 20.61 -27.47
C GLU A 201 -16.62 22.00 -27.51
N ASP A 202 -15.95 22.92 -28.21
CA ASP A 202 -16.36 24.29 -28.52
C ASP A 202 -17.41 24.31 -29.65
N GLY A 203 -18.32 25.31 -29.63
CA GLY A 203 -19.11 25.69 -30.80
C GLY A 203 -20.38 26.50 -30.54
N GLU A 204 -20.23 27.84 -30.51
CA GLU A 204 -21.13 28.93 -30.93
C GLU A 204 -22.62 29.06 -30.45
N SER A 205 -23.01 30.31 -30.18
CA SER A 205 -24.35 30.83 -29.79
C SER A 205 -25.16 31.29 -31.05
N PRO A 206 -26.43 31.83 -31.03
CA PRO A 206 -27.17 32.51 -29.92
C PRO A 206 -28.73 32.36 -29.80
N VAL A 207 -29.23 32.71 -28.59
CA VAL A 207 -30.49 33.38 -28.16
C VAL A 207 -31.87 33.04 -28.78
N GLU A 208 -32.84 32.58 -27.95
CA GLU A 208 -34.23 33.10 -27.87
C GLU A 208 -35.05 32.55 -26.66
N THR A 209 -36.17 33.22 -26.35
CA THR A 209 -36.94 33.40 -25.10
C THR A 209 -37.94 32.28 -24.65
N LYS A 210 -37.96 31.93 -23.33
CA LYS A 210 -39.09 31.68 -22.35
C LYS A 210 -40.37 30.85 -22.74
N PRO A 211 -41.17 30.17 -21.84
CA PRO A 211 -40.96 29.51 -20.51
C PRO A 211 -41.49 28.04 -20.34
N ALA A 212 -40.94 27.37 -19.32
CA ALA A 212 -41.52 26.47 -18.28
C ALA A 212 -42.70 25.47 -18.52
N ALA A 213 -42.44 24.19 -18.21
CA ALA A 213 -43.33 23.26 -17.49
C ALA A 213 -42.49 22.12 -16.84
N PRO A 214 -42.95 21.48 -15.74
CA PRO A 214 -42.10 20.99 -14.65
C PRO A 214 -41.62 19.54 -14.84
N GLU A 215 -40.30 19.33 -14.70
CA GLU A 215 -39.72 18.00 -14.50
C GLU A 215 -39.80 17.63 -13.01
N SER A 216 -40.26 16.41 -12.76
CA SER A 216 -40.36 15.81 -11.44
C SER A 216 -39.00 15.76 -10.76
N GLU A 217 -38.88 16.42 -9.61
CA GLU A 217 -37.79 16.19 -8.67
C GLU A 217 -37.88 14.76 -8.13
N ALA A 218 -37.05 13.87 -8.67
CA ALA A 218 -36.68 12.66 -7.97
C ALA A 218 -35.80 13.07 -6.77
N PRO A 219 -36.08 12.59 -5.55
CA PRO A 219 -35.33 13.01 -4.38
C PRO A 219 -33.90 12.49 -4.49
N GLU A 220 -32.93 13.41 -4.43
CA GLU A 220 -31.53 13.06 -4.21
C GLU A 220 -31.41 12.18 -2.97
N GLU A 221 -31.11 10.90 -3.16
CA GLU A 221 -30.71 10.02 -2.07
C GLU A 221 -29.50 10.65 -1.39
N LYS A 222 -29.67 11.05 -0.12
CA LYS A 222 -28.60 11.47 0.78
C LYS A 222 -27.51 10.39 0.76
N ARG A 223 -26.39 10.66 0.05
CA ARG A 223 -25.21 9.79 0.11
C ARG A 223 -24.84 9.60 1.58
N GLY A 224 -25.00 8.38 2.08
CA GLY A 224 -24.59 8.01 3.44
C GLY A 224 -23.12 8.31 3.69
N GLU A 225 -22.77 8.50 4.96
CA GLU A 225 -21.38 8.74 5.39
C GLU A 225 -20.48 7.58 4.94
N LYS A 226 -19.24 7.90 4.55
CA LYS A 226 -18.27 6.90 4.11
C LYS A 226 -17.57 6.31 5.33
N VAL A 227 -17.75 5.01 5.52
CA VAL A 227 -17.04 4.25 6.55
C VAL A 227 -15.91 3.47 5.87
N TYR A 228 -14.67 3.82 6.17
CA TYR A 228 -13.47 3.20 5.58
C TYR A 228 -12.96 2.03 6.41
N LEU A 229 -12.30 1.07 5.75
CA LEU A 229 -11.74 -0.11 6.41
C LEU A 229 -10.76 0.23 7.54
N TYR A 230 -10.00 1.33 7.41
CA TYR A 230 -9.02 1.73 8.41
C TYR A 230 -9.65 1.90 9.81
N ILE A 231 -10.91 2.34 9.90
CA ILE A 231 -11.60 2.57 11.19
C ILE A 231 -11.59 1.28 12.02
N HIS A 232 -11.87 0.15 11.38
CA HIS A 232 -11.94 -1.16 12.04
C HIS A 232 -10.58 -1.84 12.16
N LEU A 233 -9.59 -1.43 11.38
CA LEU A 233 -8.28 -2.08 11.30
C LEU A 233 -7.16 -1.27 11.95
N LYS A 234 -7.43 -0.06 12.46
CA LYS A 234 -6.39 0.80 13.04
C LYS A 234 -5.72 0.20 14.28
N GLN A 235 -6.41 -0.68 15.00
CA GLN A 235 -5.92 -1.33 16.21
C GLN A 235 -5.04 -2.56 15.95
N GLN A 236 -4.78 -2.93 14.69
CA GLN A 236 -3.94 -4.09 14.39
C GLN A 236 -2.49 -3.87 14.91
N PRO A 237 -1.85 -4.87 15.55
CA PRO A 237 -0.53 -4.70 16.18
C PRO A 237 0.57 -4.24 15.23
N ILE A 238 0.53 -4.70 13.97
CA ILE A 238 1.54 -4.36 12.95
C ILE A 238 1.72 -2.84 12.77
N TRP A 239 0.63 -2.07 12.84
CA TRP A 239 0.67 -0.61 12.72
C TRP A 239 1.38 0.05 13.90
N HIS A 240 1.48 -0.60 15.05
CA HIS A 240 2.09 -0.02 16.25
C HIS A 240 3.58 -0.37 16.36
N THR A 241 4.15 -1.05 15.36
CA THR A 241 5.56 -1.42 15.34
C THR A 241 6.39 -0.47 14.48
N LEU A 242 7.48 0.07 15.03
CA LEU A 242 8.44 0.84 14.24
C LEU A 242 9.14 -0.01 13.17
N ARG A 243 9.23 -1.33 13.36
CA ARG A 243 9.83 -2.25 12.36
C ARG A 243 9.05 -2.20 11.05
N PHE A 244 7.72 -2.28 11.12
CA PHE A 244 6.84 -2.11 9.96
C PHE A 244 7.07 -0.75 9.27
N TRP A 245 6.98 0.36 10.00
CA TRP A 245 7.08 1.70 9.40
C TRP A 245 8.43 1.96 8.73
N ASN A 246 9.53 1.53 9.36
CA ASN A 246 10.86 1.64 8.76
C ASN A 246 10.96 0.80 7.48
N ALA A 247 10.56 -0.48 7.53
CA ALA A 247 10.64 -1.37 6.37
C ALA A 247 9.76 -0.89 5.21
N ALA A 248 8.52 -0.50 5.51
CA ALA A 248 7.58 0.00 4.52
C ALA A 248 8.05 1.33 3.90
N PHE A 249 8.68 2.21 4.68
CA PHE A 249 9.23 3.47 4.19
C PHE A 249 10.40 3.25 3.24
N PHE A 250 11.37 2.43 3.63
CA PHE A 250 12.51 2.11 2.77
C PHE A 250 12.06 1.45 1.47
N ASP A 251 11.15 0.48 1.54
CA ASP A 251 10.61 -0.15 0.33
C ASP A 251 9.86 0.86 -0.56
N ALA A 252 9.16 1.84 0.02
CA ALA A 252 8.49 2.89 -0.76
C ALA A 252 9.48 3.84 -1.46
N VAL A 253 10.51 4.30 -0.74
CA VAL A 253 11.58 5.14 -1.30
C VAL A 253 12.33 4.39 -2.41
N ASP A 254 12.72 3.14 -2.19
CA ASP A 254 13.45 2.34 -3.16
C ASP A 254 12.61 2.06 -4.41
N CYS A 255 11.32 1.78 -4.23
CA CYS A 255 10.38 1.61 -5.35
C CYS A 255 10.26 2.88 -6.20
N GLU A 256 10.26 4.07 -5.60
CA GLU A 256 10.20 5.34 -6.33
C GLU A 256 11.52 5.66 -7.04
N ARG A 257 12.66 5.42 -6.38
CA ARG A 257 14.00 5.56 -6.99
C ARG A 257 14.14 4.70 -8.24
N LYS A 258 13.77 3.42 -8.15
CA LYS A 258 13.81 2.49 -9.30
C LYS A 258 12.94 2.95 -10.48
N LYS A 259 11.81 3.61 -10.22
CA LYS A 259 10.91 4.12 -11.27
C LYS A 259 11.44 5.37 -11.95
N ARG A 260 12.07 6.28 -11.21
CA ARG A 260 12.55 7.56 -11.76
C ARG A 260 13.98 7.49 -12.28
N SER A 261 14.78 6.53 -11.82
CA SER A 261 16.19 6.42 -12.19
C SER A 261 16.68 4.97 -12.17
N PRO A 262 16.51 4.23 -13.28
CA PRO A 262 17.24 2.99 -13.53
C PRO A 262 18.70 3.32 -13.93
N THR A 263 19.42 4.00 -13.05
CA THR A 263 20.81 4.42 -13.31
C THR A 263 21.73 3.26 -12.92
N THR A 264 22.22 2.52 -13.92
CA THR A 264 23.25 1.50 -13.72
C THR A 264 24.58 2.14 -13.34
N ARG A 265 25.45 1.40 -12.63
CA ARG A 265 26.78 1.86 -12.20
C ARG A 265 27.61 2.45 -13.35
N GLU A 266 27.44 1.94 -14.56
CA GLU A 266 28.10 2.41 -15.78
C GLU A 266 27.66 3.83 -16.18
N LYS A 267 26.38 4.18 -16.00
CA LYS A 267 25.88 5.54 -16.31
C LYS A 267 26.47 6.59 -15.38
N TRP A 268 26.69 6.26 -14.10
CA TRP A 268 27.19 7.18 -13.08
C TRP A 268 28.60 7.75 -13.39
N CYS A 269 29.45 6.94 -14.02
CA CYS A 269 30.80 7.35 -14.44
C CYS A 269 30.80 8.37 -15.59
N HIS A 270 29.72 8.44 -16.36
CA HIS A 270 29.55 9.36 -17.47
C HIS A 270 28.66 10.57 -17.15
N MET A 271 28.06 10.59 -15.95
CA MET A 271 27.24 11.72 -15.51
C MET A 271 28.10 12.95 -15.22
N THR A 272 27.66 14.08 -15.76
CA THR A 272 28.17 15.42 -15.43
C THR A 272 27.88 15.76 -13.96
N GLN A 273 28.56 16.77 -13.44
CA GLN A 273 28.32 17.23 -12.06
C GLN A 273 26.88 17.75 -11.89
N GLU A 274 26.34 18.44 -12.90
CA GLU A 274 24.96 18.95 -12.90
C GLU A 274 23.93 17.80 -12.81
N GLU A 275 24.11 16.73 -13.60
CA GLU A 275 23.23 15.56 -13.54
C GLU A 275 23.32 14.81 -12.19
N ARG A 276 24.49 14.81 -11.55
CA ARG A 276 24.66 14.24 -10.20
C ARG A 276 23.94 15.07 -9.15
N ASP A 277 24.06 16.39 -9.23
CA ASP A 277 23.40 17.32 -8.31
C ASP A 277 21.87 17.23 -8.46
N ASP A 278 21.37 17.11 -9.69
CA ASP A 278 19.94 16.91 -9.97
C ASP A 278 19.44 15.55 -9.48
N SER A 279 20.23 14.48 -9.64
CA SER A 279 19.91 13.16 -9.07
C SER A 279 19.84 13.20 -7.54
N SER A 280 20.77 13.91 -6.88
CA SER A 280 20.76 14.08 -5.42
C SER A 280 19.51 14.81 -4.94
N LYS A 281 19.16 15.92 -5.59
CA LYS A 281 17.92 16.66 -5.29
C LYS A 281 16.68 15.79 -5.51
N MET A 282 16.66 14.97 -6.55
CA MET A 282 15.56 14.05 -6.80
C MET A 282 15.42 13.03 -5.67
N ASP A 283 16.52 12.46 -5.18
CA ASP A 283 16.52 11.51 -4.06
C ASP A 283 16.03 12.13 -2.75
N GLU A 284 16.45 13.37 -2.44
CA GLU A 284 15.95 14.15 -1.30
C GLU A 284 14.43 14.37 -1.41
N ASN A 285 13.95 14.73 -2.61
CA ASN A 285 12.53 14.96 -2.87
C ASN A 285 11.69 13.68 -2.71
N ILE A 286 12.22 12.53 -3.14
CA ILE A 286 11.56 11.23 -2.93
C ILE A 286 11.42 10.98 -1.43
N ALA A 287 12.50 11.14 -0.65
CA ALA A 287 12.45 10.93 0.79
C ALA A 287 11.45 11.89 1.48
N PHE A 288 11.44 13.16 1.09
CA PHE A 288 10.49 14.16 1.60
C PHE A 288 9.02 13.77 1.33
N GLY A 289 8.70 13.39 0.09
CA GLY A 289 7.32 13.00 -0.29
C GLY A 289 6.85 11.74 0.43
N GLN A 290 7.72 10.73 0.54
CA GLN A 290 7.42 9.53 1.30
C GLN A 290 7.25 9.82 2.79
N LEU A 291 8.09 10.68 3.38
CA LEU A 291 7.98 11.05 4.80
C LEU A 291 6.66 11.77 5.11
N GLY A 292 6.20 12.66 4.23
CA GLY A 292 4.90 13.31 4.38
C GLY A 292 3.76 12.29 4.41
N THR A 293 3.78 11.33 3.48
CA THR A 293 2.76 10.27 3.42
C THR A 293 2.80 9.37 4.65
N PHE A 294 3.99 8.94 5.07
CA PHE A 294 4.14 8.01 6.19
C PHE A 294 3.78 8.66 7.53
N THR A 295 4.28 9.86 7.81
CA THR A 295 3.96 10.57 9.06
C THR A 295 2.47 10.89 9.17
N HIS A 296 1.81 11.22 8.06
CA HIS A 296 0.36 11.34 8.02
C HIS A 296 -0.35 10.02 8.35
N ASN A 297 0.01 8.93 7.66
CA ASN A 297 -0.60 7.62 7.90
C ASN A 297 -0.38 7.15 9.34
N MET A 298 0.81 7.36 9.90
CA MET A 298 1.12 7.01 11.30
C MET A 298 0.14 7.69 12.27
N LEU A 299 -0.13 8.98 12.09
CA LEU A 299 -1.13 9.69 12.90
C LEU A 299 -2.54 9.10 12.71
N ALA A 300 -2.91 8.78 11.47
CA ALA A 300 -4.21 8.18 11.15
C ALA A 300 -4.43 6.82 11.84
N PHE A 301 -3.34 6.05 11.97
CA PHE A 301 -3.31 4.78 12.70
C PHE A 301 -3.16 4.94 14.22
N GLY A 302 -3.21 6.17 14.73
CA GLY A 302 -3.22 6.45 16.18
C GLY A 302 -1.83 6.48 16.82
N LEU A 303 -0.76 6.57 16.04
CA LEU A 303 0.58 6.70 16.61
C LEU A 303 0.75 8.08 17.22
N SER A 304 1.39 8.13 18.39
CA SER A 304 1.60 9.39 19.08
C SER A 304 2.41 10.37 18.24
N LYS A 305 2.11 11.66 18.42
CA LYS A 305 2.89 12.77 17.88
C LYS A 305 4.40 12.62 18.13
N LYS A 306 4.78 12.19 19.34
CA LYS A 306 6.18 11.96 19.71
C LYS A 306 6.81 10.90 18.81
N LEU A 307 6.14 9.77 18.63
CA LEU A 307 6.63 8.67 17.78
C LEU A 307 6.75 9.09 16.31
N CYS A 308 5.80 9.87 15.80
CA CYS A 308 5.86 10.41 14.44
C CYS A 308 7.05 11.37 14.26
N ASN A 309 7.32 12.23 15.25
CA ASN A 309 8.49 13.13 15.23
C ASN A 309 9.82 12.37 15.34
N ASP A 310 9.90 11.36 16.20
CA ASP A 310 11.10 10.52 16.33
C ASP A 310 11.40 9.76 15.03
N PHE A 311 10.35 9.27 14.34
CA PHE A 311 10.45 8.68 13.02
C PHE A 311 10.93 9.69 11.98
N LEU A 312 10.26 10.85 11.90
CA LEU A 312 10.63 11.93 10.98
C LEU A 312 12.09 12.35 11.15
N LYS A 313 12.55 12.59 12.39
CA LYS A 313 13.92 13.01 12.69
C LYS A 313 14.95 12.01 12.18
N LYS A 314 14.74 10.71 12.42
CA LYS A 314 15.67 9.67 11.97
C LYS A 314 15.71 9.58 10.44
N GLN A 315 14.55 9.54 9.81
CA GLN A 315 14.45 9.36 8.36
C GLN A 315 14.83 10.62 7.57
N ALA A 316 14.64 11.82 8.14
CA ALA A 316 15.09 13.07 7.54
C ALA A 316 16.61 13.14 7.41
N VAL A 317 17.34 12.61 8.41
CA VAL A 317 18.81 12.50 8.34
C VAL A 317 19.23 11.50 7.25
N ILE A 318 18.56 10.34 7.17
CA ILE A 318 18.88 9.29 6.17
C ILE A 318 18.53 9.76 4.76
N GLY A 319 17.45 10.51 4.60
CA GLY A 319 16.99 11.08 3.33
C GLY A 319 17.64 12.42 2.97
N SER A 320 18.59 12.91 3.77
CA SER A 320 19.28 14.18 3.56
C SER A 320 18.34 15.39 3.37
N LEU A 321 17.22 15.42 4.08
CA LEU A 321 16.26 16.53 4.01
C LEU A 321 16.90 17.83 4.50
N ASN A 322 16.58 18.93 3.83
CA ASN A 322 16.97 20.26 4.27
C ASN A 322 16.09 20.77 5.43
N GLU A 323 16.52 21.85 6.07
CA GLU A 323 15.86 22.41 7.25
C GLU A 323 14.42 22.88 6.96
N GLU A 324 14.17 23.43 5.78
CA GLU A 324 12.83 23.87 5.36
C GLU A 324 11.88 22.68 5.19
N GLN A 325 12.33 21.63 4.49
CA GLN A 325 11.59 20.37 4.32
C GLN A 325 11.27 19.72 5.66
N TYR A 326 12.26 19.63 6.55
CA TYR A 326 12.07 19.09 7.89
C TYR A 326 11.03 19.88 8.69
N LYS A 327 11.17 21.22 8.69
CA LYS A 327 10.22 22.12 9.37
C LYS A 327 8.80 21.95 8.82
N LEU A 328 8.64 21.87 7.50
CA LEU A 328 7.33 21.69 6.86
C LEU A 328 6.62 20.39 7.28
N LEU A 329 7.37 19.30 7.48
CA LEU A 329 6.85 18.02 7.94
C LEU A 329 6.57 18.03 9.45
N SER A 330 7.44 18.64 10.24
CA SER A 330 7.24 18.81 11.68
C SER A 330 5.97 19.62 11.96
N ASP A 331 5.81 20.77 11.31
CA ASP A 331 4.63 21.64 11.46
C ASP A 331 3.33 20.93 11.02
N HIS A 332 3.43 20.01 10.04
CA HIS A 332 2.30 19.20 9.62
C HIS A 332 1.91 18.17 10.68
N ILE A 333 2.87 17.48 11.29
CA ILE A 333 2.61 16.55 12.41
C ILE A 333 1.94 17.30 13.56
N GLU A 334 2.44 18.49 13.89
CA GLU A 334 1.87 19.36 14.93
C GLU A 334 0.40 19.70 14.67
N LYS A 335 0.11 20.14 13.45
CA LYS A 335 -1.25 20.50 13.05
C LYS A 335 -2.19 19.30 13.10
N MET A 336 -1.79 18.16 12.52
CA MET A 336 -2.64 16.98 12.41
C MET A 336 -2.84 16.25 13.74
N ALA A 337 -1.91 16.37 14.69
CA ALA A 337 -2.05 15.78 16.03
C ALA A 337 -2.91 16.62 16.99
N SER A 338 -3.21 17.86 16.62
CA SER A 338 -4.05 18.78 17.40
C SER A 338 -5.53 18.73 16.99
N GLU A 339 -5.85 17.95 15.95
CA GLU A 339 -7.19 17.65 15.46
C GLU A 339 -7.63 16.26 15.92
#